data_AF-A0A1X1YIZ2-F1
#
_entry.id   AF-A0A1X1YIZ2-F1
#
_cell.length_a   1.000
_cell.length_b   1.000
_cell.length_c   1.000
_cell.angle_alpha   90.00
_cell.angle_beta   90.00
_cell.angle_gamma   90.00
#
_symmetry.space_group_name_H-M   'P 1'
#
loop_
_entity.id
_entity.type
_entity.pdbx_description
1 polymer ?
#
loop_
_entity_poly.entity_id
_entity_poly.type
_entity_poly.pdbx_seq_one_letter_code
_entity_poly.pdbx_strand_id
1 'polypeptide(L)'
;MTSQDDKPWWHGREDSIDFFALDWEPENLTCAAEMLDNPFGAAPASIEPWFRGGLGLLRTYLRNLEIPRRDILVARRDEFLDRPRPFLPTNSTEIRQVGNDEQVAWINPRRILLKLPHRESLIHDNSNRRDGTIPAVEGIIDFAERIAHQRDDSRCLRALFGTPASDIPYIDVEGWPLPSGSIFRVFFNGNHRVAALAALGVPCVLARIHWCRGPFEAPYAESIEDEKVGGRIHNYRRLLHTFGVAGFAHLGALNCFDVQTDWPILLKSPESAIKSLSAAERITGRKYTGLIGELPRDWFTDAEFLDRAAARLAAQLTDIRARPVQPHY
;
A
#
# COMPACT_ATOMS: atom_id res chain seq x y z
N MET A 1 16.77 -22.57 -15.63
CA MET A 1 17.50 -22.73 -14.37
C MET A 1 16.80 -21.86 -13.33
N THR A 2 15.87 -22.45 -12.59
CA THR A 2 15.13 -21.80 -11.50
C THR A 2 16.06 -21.69 -10.30
N SER A 3 16.38 -20.46 -9.90
CA SER A 3 17.16 -20.17 -8.70
C SER A 3 16.44 -20.79 -7.49
N GLN A 4 17.21 -21.51 -6.69
CA GLN A 4 16.79 -22.17 -5.46
C GLN A 4 17.04 -21.26 -4.24
N ASP A 5 17.33 -19.96 -4.47
CA ASP A 5 17.91 -19.01 -3.51
C ASP A 5 16.95 -17.90 -3.02
N ASP A 6 15.67 -17.89 -3.40
CA ASP A 6 14.72 -16.85 -2.94
C ASP A 6 14.15 -17.08 -1.53
N LYS A 7 14.70 -18.05 -0.78
CA LYS A 7 14.29 -18.26 0.61
C LYS A 7 14.93 -17.17 1.47
N PRO A 8 14.15 -16.49 2.34
CA PRO A 8 14.71 -15.50 3.24
C PRO A 8 15.86 -16.10 4.06
N TRP A 9 16.90 -15.31 4.37
CA TRP A 9 18.13 -15.80 5.02
C TRP A 9 17.93 -16.59 6.33
N TRP A 10 16.77 -16.41 6.98
CA TRP A 10 16.37 -17.08 8.22
C TRP A 10 15.62 -18.40 8.02
N HIS A 11 15.27 -18.76 6.78
CA HIS A 11 14.54 -19.99 6.50
C HIS A 11 15.39 -21.21 6.92
N GLY A 12 14.89 -22.02 7.86
CA GLY A 12 15.60 -23.18 8.41
C GLY A 12 16.61 -22.86 9.52
N ARG A 13 16.69 -21.61 9.99
CA ARG A 13 17.48 -21.20 11.19
C ARG A 13 16.56 -21.02 12.41
N GLU A 14 15.65 -21.97 12.59
CA GLU A 14 14.42 -21.90 13.40
C GLU A 14 14.65 -21.74 14.91
N ASP A 15 15.81 -22.18 15.42
CA ASP A 15 16.14 -22.16 16.86
C ASP A 15 17.18 -21.09 17.26
N SER A 16 17.73 -20.31 16.31
CA SER A 16 18.90 -19.44 16.56
C SER A 16 18.62 -17.93 16.54
N ILE A 17 17.40 -17.49 16.21
CA ILE A 17 17.03 -16.06 16.31
C ILE A 17 16.53 -15.77 17.72
N ASP A 18 17.45 -15.43 18.60
CA ASP A 18 17.10 -14.80 19.86
C ASP A 18 16.77 -13.33 19.62
N PHE A 19 15.48 -12.98 19.68
CA PHE A 19 14.96 -11.61 19.65
C PHE A 19 15.64 -10.70 20.71
N PHE A 20 16.20 -11.30 21.76
CA PHE A 20 16.78 -10.61 22.90
C PHE A 20 18.31 -10.44 22.80
N ALA A 21 19.01 -11.35 22.12
CA ALA A 21 20.45 -11.28 21.84
C ALA A 21 20.81 -10.50 20.57
N LEU A 22 19.84 -9.78 19.98
CA LEU A 22 20.12 -8.80 18.94
C LEU A 22 20.81 -7.59 19.58
N ASP A 23 22.12 -7.70 19.77
CA ASP A 23 22.96 -6.60 20.16
C ASP A 23 22.90 -5.50 19.09
N TRP A 24 22.88 -4.25 19.55
CA TRP A 24 22.86 -3.06 18.69
C TRP A 24 24.22 -2.89 18.01
N GLU A 25 24.44 -3.65 16.93
CA GLU A 25 25.62 -3.47 16.09
C GLU A 25 25.50 -2.19 15.23
N PRO A 26 26.60 -1.46 14.97
CA PRO A 26 26.60 -0.26 14.13
C PRO A 26 26.01 -0.47 12.73
N GLU A 27 26.13 -1.67 12.17
CA GLU A 27 25.56 -2.01 10.85
C GLU A 27 24.03 -2.02 10.88
N ASN A 28 23.44 -2.44 12.00
CA ASN A 28 21.99 -2.46 12.22
C ASN A 28 21.41 -1.03 12.36
N LEU A 29 22.19 -0.08 12.91
CA LEU A 29 21.84 1.35 13.01
C LEU A 29 21.70 1.99 11.63
N THR A 30 22.64 1.70 10.74
CA THR A 30 22.63 2.21 9.37
C THR A 30 21.42 1.69 8.61
N CYS A 31 21.15 0.37 8.67
CA CYS A 31 19.94 -0.21 8.06
C CYS A 31 18.65 0.40 8.65
N ALA A 32 18.58 0.62 9.97
CA ALA A 32 17.41 1.26 10.59
C ALA A 32 17.21 2.71 10.13
N ALA A 33 18.28 3.48 9.95
CA ALA A 33 18.21 4.84 9.41
C ALA A 33 17.75 4.83 7.94
N GLU A 34 18.35 3.98 7.11
CA GLU A 34 17.97 3.82 5.71
C GLU A 34 16.51 3.35 5.55
N MET A 35 16.01 2.53 6.48
CA MET A 35 14.60 2.14 6.55
C MET A 35 13.67 3.33 6.77
N LEU A 36 14.03 4.22 7.70
CA LEU A 36 13.24 5.41 8.02
C LEU A 36 13.24 6.43 6.88
N ASP A 37 14.36 6.54 6.17
CA ASP A 37 14.54 7.48 5.07
C ASP A 37 14.07 6.95 3.71
N ASN A 38 13.74 5.66 3.62
CA ASN A 38 13.33 5.03 2.37
C ASN A 38 12.06 5.71 1.80
N PRO A 39 12.16 6.38 0.63
CA PRO A 39 11.05 7.13 0.06
C PRO A 39 9.89 6.21 -0.37
N PHE A 40 10.19 4.97 -0.75
CA PHE A 40 9.20 3.95 -1.13
C PHE A 40 8.50 3.35 0.09
N GLY A 41 9.07 3.49 1.29
CA GLY A 41 8.45 3.08 2.55
C GLY A 41 8.37 1.57 2.75
N ALA A 42 9.22 0.82 2.03
CA ALA A 42 9.43 -0.61 2.18
C ALA A 42 10.92 -0.94 2.05
N ALA A 43 11.49 -1.54 3.10
CA ALA A 43 12.86 -2.02 3.11
C ALA A 43 12.89 -3.56 3.14
N PRO A 44 13.66 -4.21 2.25
CA PRO A 44 13.67 -5.66 2.15
C PRO A 44 14.11 -6.29 3.48
N ALA A 45 13.27 -7.16 4.02
CA ALA A 45 13.63 -7.90 5.24
C ALA A 45 14.38 -9.18 4.91
N SER A 46 14.40 -9.62 3.64
CA SER A 46 15.05 -10.86 3.15
C SER A 46 16.57 -10.91 3.31
N ILE A 47 17.21 -9.86 3.85
CA ILE A 47 18.65 -9.72 4.09
C ILE A 47 18.90 -9.56 5.60
N GLU A 48 19.93 -10.23 6.14
CA GLU A 48 20.17 -10.37 7.58
C GLU A 48 20.31 -9.05 8.34
N PRO A 49 21.23 -8.15 7.96
CA PRO A 49 21.33 -6.82 8.56
C PRO A 49 20.01 -6.03 8.56
N TRP A 50 19.22 -6.10 7.49
CA TRP A 50 17.95 -5.37 7.38
C TRP A 50 16.88 -5.95 8.30
N PHE A 51 16.79 -7.28 8.39
CA PHE A 51 15.89 -7.93 9.34
C PHE A 51 16.25 -7.56 10.78
N ARG A 52 17.52 -7.73 11.15
CA ARG A 52 18.02 -7.44 12.50
C ARG A 52 17.88 -5.97 12.86
N GLY A 53 18.23 -5.07 11.95
CA GLY A 53 18.08 -3.61 12.10
C GLY A 53 16.62 -3.19 12.34
N GLY A 54 15.68 -3.66 11.51
CA GLY A 54 14.27 -3.32 11.70
C GLY A 54 13.68 -3.87 13.00
N LEU A 55 14.08 -5.07 13.41
CA LEU A 55 13.63 -5.66 14.67
C LEU A 55 14.23 -4.93 15.89
N GLY A 56 15.51 -4.57 15.83
CA GLY A 56 16.18 -3.75 16.84
C GLY A 56 15.54 -2.37 16.99
N LEU A 57 15.19 -1.73 15.87
CA LEU A 57 14.47 -0.45 15.84
C LEU A 57 13.11 -0.55 16.52
N LEU A 58 12.28 -1.53 16.14
CA LEU A 58 10.96 -1.74 16.72
C LEU A 58 11.04 -2.02 18.22
N ARG A 59 11.92 -2.93 18.64
CA ARG A 59 12.10 -3.29 20.05
C ARG A 59 12.54 -2.09 20.89
N THR A 60 13.51 -1.34 20.39
CA THR A 60 14.05 -0.17 21.12
C THR A 60 13.05 0.95 21.20
N TYR A 61 12.28 1.17 20.14
CA TYR A 61 11.15 2.09 20.19
C TYR A 61 10.16 1.68 21.27
N LEU A 62 9.71 0.41 21.28
CA LEU A 62 8.75 -0.06 22.27
C LEU A 62 9.29 0.05 23.70
N ARG A 63 10.54 -0.33 23.97
CA ARG A 63 11.17 -0.26 25.31
C ARG A 63 11.24 1.16 25.86
N ASN A 64 11.51 2.14 25.00
CA ASN A 64 11.62 3.55 25.37
C ASN A 64 10.30 4.31 25.23
N LEU A 65 9.23 3.66 24.75
CA LEU A 65 7.93 4.30 24.60
C LEU A 65 7.34 4.59 25.98
N GLU A 66 7.13 5.87 26.28
CA GLU A 66 6.21 6.27 27.34
C GLU A 66 4.82 5.79 26.94
N ILE A 67 4.22 4.94 27.76
CA ILE A 67 2.91 4.31 27.47
C ILE A 67 1.88 5.44 27.33
N PRO A 68 1.34 5.68 26.12
CA PRO A 68 0.39 6.78 25.94
C PRO A 68 -0.87 6.50 26.73
N ARG A 69 -1.46 7.55 27.31
CA ARG A 69 -2.77 7.42 27.95
C ARG A 69 -3.80 6.90 26.96
N ARG A 70 -4.81 6.19 27.47
CA ARG A 70 -5.87 5.55 26.67
C ARG A 70 -6.56 6.51 25.70
N ASP A 71 -6.82 7.75 26.12
CA ASP A 71 -7.42 8.80 25.28
C ASP A 71 -6.53 9.18 24.09
N ILE A 72 -5.21 9.20 24.25
CA ILE A 72 -4.26 9.44 23.17
C ILE A 72 -4.25 8.25 22.19
N LEU A 73 -4.27 7.02 22.71
CA LEU A 73 -4.32 5.82 21.87
C LEU A 73 -5.61 5.78 21.03
N VAL A 74 -6.74 6.15 21.63
CA VAL A 74 -8.04 6.29 20.94
C VAL A 74 -7.94 7.31 19.81
N ALA A 75 -7.43 8.52 20.10
CA ALA A 75 -7.30 9.57 19.10
C ALA A 75 -6.42 9.13 17.90
N ARG A 76 -5.28 8.48 18.16
CA ARG A 76 -4.38 7.98 17.11
C ARG A 76 -4.99 6.83 16.30
N ARG A 77 -5.73 5.94 16.95
CA ARG A 77 -6.50 4.88 16.27
C ARG A 77 -7.52 5.50 15.33
N ASP A 78 -8.27 6.50 15.78
CA ASP A 78 -9.32 7.14 14.99
C ASP A 78 -8.71 7.91 13.81
N GLU A 79 -7.62 8.66 14.03
CA GLU A 79 -6.85 9.28 12.94
C GLU A 79 -6.42 8.25 11.89
N PHE A 80 -6.01 7.06 12.32
CA PHE A 80 -5.60 5.98 11.42
C PHE A 80 -6.79 5.29 10.72
N LEU A 81 -7.95 5.18 11.36
CA LEU A 81 -9.16 4.58 10.78
C LEU A 81 -9.82 5.51 9.75
N ASP A 82 -9.90 6.80 10.08
CA ASP A 82 -10.63 7.85 9.36
C ASP A 82 -9.83 8.50 8.23
N ARG A 83 -8.57 8.08 8.07
CA ARG A 83 -7.70 8.64 7.04
C ARG A 83 -8.29 8.51 5.63
N PRO A 84 -8.09 9.53 4.77
CA PRO A 84 -8.52 9.50 3.38
C PRO A 84 -8.00 8.26 2.64
N ARG A 85 -8.85 7.65 1.81
CA ARG A 85 -8.53 6.40 1.12
C ARG A 85 -8.44 6.66 -0.39
N PRO A 86 -7.31 6.36 -1.03
CA PRO A 86 -7.24 6.38 -2.48
C PRO A 86 -8.08 5.26 -3.08
N PHE A 87 -8.54 5.48 -4.31
CA PHE A 87 -8.95 4.39 -5.19
C PHE A 87 -7.73 3.48 -5.40
N LEU A 88 -7.92 2.17 -5.16
CA LEU A 88 -6.93 1.14 -5.42
C LEU A 88 -7.57 0.15 -6.39
N PRO A 89 -7.12 0.10 -7.66
CA PRO A 89 -7.70 -0.81 -8.62
C PRO A 89 -7.34 -2.25 -8.28
N THR A 90 -8.22 -3.13 -8.70
CA THR A 90 -7.95 -4.55 -8.80
C THR A 90 -6.90 -4.78 -9.90
N ASN A 91 -5.96 -5.70 -9.66
CA ASN A 91 -5.05 -6.16 -10.71
C ASN A 91 -5.86 -7.00 -11.72
N SER A 92 -5.79 -6.73 -13.04
CA SER A 92 -6.60 -7.47 -14.03
C SER A 92 -6.28 -8.96 -14.03
N THR A 93 -5.13 -9.35 -13.47
CA THR A 93 -4.68 -10.74 -13.33
C THR A 93 -5.11 -11.39 -12.02
N GLU A 94 -6.34 -11.20 -11.54
CA GLU A 94 -6.89 -11.82 -10.30
C GLU A 94 -6.76 -13.36 -10.19
N ILE A 95 -6.12 -14.04 -11.16
CA ILE A 95 -5.79 -15.48 -11.12
C ILE A 95 -4.35 -15.77 -11.62
N ARG A 96 -3.34 -14.95 -11.30
CA ARG A 96 -1.94 -15.41 -11.37
C ARG A 96 -1.54 -16.02 -10.03
N GLN A 97 -0.93 -17.21 -10.06
CA GLN A 97 -0.40 -17.86 -8.87
C GLN A 97 0.51 -16.88 -8.12
N VAL A 98 0.16 -16.69 -6.85
CA VAL A 98 0.65 -15.72 -5.88
C VAL A 98 2.19 -15.73 -5.70
N GLY A 99 2.92 -16.72 -6.24
CA GLY A 99 4.30 -17.01 -5.87
C GLY A 99 5.40 -16.04 -6.35
N ASN A 100 5.22 -15.25 -7.41
CA ASN A 100 6.36 -14.57 -8.06
C ASN A 100 6.58 -13.10 -7.68
N ASP A 101 5.63 -12.44 -7.00
CA ASP A 101 5.72 -10.99 -6.65
C ASP A 101 5.53 -10.75 -5.14
N GLU A 102 5.88 -11.74 -4.31
CA GLU A 102 5.90 -11.60 -2.86
C GLU A 102 7.24 -11.08 -2.35
N GLN A 103 7.18 -10.19 -1.36
CA GLN A 103 8.38 -9.73 -0.66
C GLN A 103 8.08 -9.55 0.83
N VAL A 104 8.96 -10.06 1.69
CA VAL A 104 8.94 -9.71 3.12
C VAL A 104 9.75 -8.43 3.30
N ALA A 105 9.14 -7.42 3.90
CA ALA A 105 9.74 -6.11 4.08
C ALA A 105 9.29 -5.46 5.39
N TRP A 106 10.15 -4.60 5.92
CA TRP A 106 9.75 -3.64 6.92
C TRP A 106 9.07 -2.45 6.25
N ILE A 107 7.86 -2.14 6.68
CA ILE A 107 7.07 -1.02 6.14
C ILE A 107 6.63 -0.07 7.24
N ASN A 108 6.47 1.20 6.88
CA ASN A 108 5.92 2.18 7.81
C ASN A 108 4.41 1.89 8.02
N PRO A 109 3.94 1.66 9.27
CA PRO A 109 2.54 1.35 9.54
C PRO A 109 1.58 2.43 9.05
N ARG A 110 2.02 3.70 9.06
CA ARG A 110 1.25 4.84 8.55
C ARG A 110 0.99 4.75 7.04
N ARG A 111 1.64 3.86 6.30
CA ARG A 111 1.35 3.63 4.87
C ARG A 111 0.33 2.50 4.61
N ILE A 112 -0.14 1.79 5.65
CA ILE A 112 -0.97 0.57 5.51
C ILE A 112 -2.45 0.84 5.73
N LEU A 113 -3.27 0.73 4.69
CA LEU A 113 -4.72 0.94 4.75
C LEU A 113 -5.37 -0.30 5.35
N LEU A 114 -6.16 -0.09 6.40
CA LEU A 114 -7.03 -1.13 6.92
C LEU A 114 -8.08 -1.50 5.87
N LYS A 115 -8.62 -2.71 5.90
CA LYS A 115 -9.79 -3.05 5.08
C LYS A 115 -10.96 -2.12 5.43
N LEU A 116 -11.84 -1.85 4.45
CA LEU A 116 -13.00 -0.99 4.68
C LEU A 116 -13.89 -1.57 5.79
N PRO A 117 -14.43 -0.72 6.70
CA PRO A 117 -15.50 -1.14 7.59
C PRO A 117 -16.62 -1.79 6.76
N HIS A 118 -17.13 -2.94 7.20
CA HIS A 118 -18.21 -3.71 6.55
C HIS A 118 -17.86 -4.52 5.28
N ARG A 119 -16.61 -4.50 4.79
CA ARG A 119 -16.12 -5.52 3.83
C ARG A 119 -15.24 -6.52 4.57
N GLU A 120 -15.82 -7.65 4.95
CA GLU A 120 -15.19 -8.83 5.57
C GLU A 120 -13.77 -8.63 6.12
N SER A 121 -13.72 -7.97 7.27
CA SER A 121 -12.80 -8.34 8.33
C SER A 121 -13.63 -8.41 9.59
N LEU A 122 -14.61 -9.33 9.58
CA LEU A 122 -15.02 -9.96 10.81
C LEU A 122 -13.72 -10.37 11.51
N ILE A 123 -13.67 -10.07 12.80
CA ILE A 123 -12.74 -10.69 13.74
C ILE A 123 -12.90 -12.20 13.51
N HIS A 124 -12.14 -12.78 12.58
CA HIS A 124 -12.19 -14.22 12.41
C HIS A 124 -11.44 -14.79 13.60
N ASP A 125 -12.22 -15.45 14.45
CA ASP A 125 -11.95 -16.45 15.49
C ASP A 125 -10.65 -17.28 15.40
N ASN A 126 -9.87 -17.19 14.32
CA ASN A 126 -8.73 -18.05 14.05
C ASN A 126 -7.42 -17.57 14.68
N SER A 127 -7.29 -16.30 15.08
CA SER A 127 -6.12 -15.89 15.90
C SER A 127 -6.23 -16.33 17.37
N ASN A 128 -7.41 -16.78 17.80
CA ASN A 128 -7.70 -17.15 19.20
C ASN A 128 -7.82 -18.67 19.43
N ARG A 129 -7.62 -19.50 18.39
CA ARG A 129 -8.05 -20.91 18.44
C ARG A 129 -6.98 -21.98 18.70
N ARG A 130 -5.71 -21.62 18.97
CA ARG A 130 -4.70 -22.64 19.29
C ARG A 130 -4.57 -23.00 20.77
N ASP A 131 -4.87 -22.09 21.70
CA ASP A 131 -4.84 -22.39 23.13
C ASP A 131 -6.02 -21.69 23.82
N GLY A 132 -7.01 -22.45 24.29
CA GLY A 132 -8.29 -22.00 24.83
C GLY A 132 -8.24 -21.22 26.16
N THR A 133 -7.36 -20.24 26.28
CA THR A 133 -7.20 -19.39 27.49
C THR A 133 -7.15 -17.88 27.19
N ILE A 134 -7.29 -17.45 25.95
CA ILE A 134 -7.24 -16.01 25.60
C ILE A 134 -8.66 -15.41 25.63
N PRO A 135 -8.91 -14.31 26.37
CA PRO A 135 -10.24 -13.72 26.52
C PRO A 135 -10.82 -13.22 25.20
N ALA A 136 -12.13 -12.94 25.21
CA ALA A 136 -12.87 -12.29 24.14
C ALA A 136 -12.12 -11.09 23.56
N VAL A 137 -12.23 -10.93 22.23
CA VAL A 137 -11.69 -9.86 21.38
C VAL A 137 -11.27 -8.61 22.17
N GLU A 138 -9.98 -8.48 22.46
CA GLU A 138 -9.43 -7.21 22.95
C GLU A 138 -9.70 -6.13 21.90
N GLY A 139 -10.25 -4.98 22.34
CA GLY A 139 -10.35 -3.81 21.47
C GLY A 139 -8.95 -3.39 21.01
N ILE A 140 -8.83 -2.72 19.86
CA ILE A 140 -7.53 -2.24 19.32
C ILE A 140 -6.70 -1.50 20.38
N ILE A 141 -7.36 -0.78 21.27
CA ILE A 141 -6.74 -0.02 22.36
C ILE A 141 -6.23 -0.93 23.48
N ASP A 142 -7.03 -1.89 23.93
CA ASP A 142 -6.61 -2.88 24.93
C ASP A 142 -5.42 -3.68 24.41
N PHE A 143 -5.43 -3.98 23.11
CA PHE A 143 -4.34 -4.66 22.46
C PHE A 143 -3.07 -3.80 22.37
N ALA A 144 -3.19 -2.51 22.07
CA ALA A 144 -2.08 -1.55 22.11
C ALA A 144 -1.49 -1.41 23.53
N GLU A 145 -2.35 -1.30 24.55
CA GLU A 145 -1.94 -1.25 25.96
C GLU A 145 -1.20 -2.53 26.35
N ARG A 146 -1.71 -3.71 25.95
CA ARG A 146 -1.05 -4.99 26.19
C ARG A 146 0.35 -5.03 25.58
N ILE A 147 0.50 -4.63 24.32
CA ILE A 147 1.82 -4.54 23.66
C ILE A 147 2.75 -3.62 24.45
N ALA A 148 2.26 -2.44 24.86
CA ALA A 148 3.06 -1.47 25.59
C ALA A 148 3.49 -2.00 26.96
N HIS A 149 2.62 -2.68 27.71
CA HIS A 149 2.93 -3.20 29.04
C HIS A 149 3.79 -4.47 29.03
N GLN A 150 3.68 -5.30 28.00
CA GLN A 150 4.36 -6.59 27.91
C GLN A 150 5.58 -6.55 26.96
N ARG A 151 6.06 -5.34 26.63
CA ARG A 151 7.18 -5.08 25.71
C ARG A 151 8.52 -5.71 26.08
N ASP A 152 8.72 -6.10 27.34
CA ASP A 152 9.93 -6.78 27.82
C ASP A 152 9.71 -8.30 28.01
N ASP A 153 8.49 -8.80 27.83
CA ASP A 153 8.17 -10.23 27.91
C ASP A 153 8.37 -10.91 26.54
N SER A 154 9.37 -11.78 26.46
CA SER A 154 9.70 -12.56 25.26
C SER A 154 8.55 -13.44 24.76
N ARG A 155 7.71 -13.97 25.65
CA ARG A 155 6.55 -14.79 25.26
C ARG A 155 5.44 -13.92 24.71
N CYS A 156 5.22 -12.74 25.30
CA CYS A 156 4.29 -11.77 24.75
C CYS A 156 4.74 -11.29 23.38
N LEU A 157 6.00 -10.84 23.24
CA LEU A 157 6.53 -10.38 21.96
C LEU A 157 6.46 -11.49 20.89
N ARG A 158 6.68 -12.76 21.23
CA ARG A 158 6.46 -13.89 20.30
C ARG A 158 4.98 -14.16 19.99
N ALA A 159 4.05 -13.85 20.88
CA ALA A 159 2.61 -13.94 20.59
C ALA A 159 2.12 -12.77 19.72
N LEU A 160 2.70 -11.57 19.92
CA LEU A 160 2.43 -10.35 19.16
C LEU A 160 3.06 -10.37 17.77
N PHE A 161 4.29 -10.86 17.74
CA PHE A 161 5.20 -10.86 16.62
C PHE A 161 5.64 -12.29 16.25
N GLY A 162 4.82 -13.30 16.52
CA GLY A 162 4.99 -14.63 15.96
C GLY A 162 6.25 -15.42 16.40
N THR A 163 6.41 -16.63 15.88
CA THR A 163 7.58 -17.49 16.12
C THR A 163 8.33 -17.79 14.81
N PRO A 164 9.68 -17.71 14.78
CA PRO A 164 10.48 -17.95 13.58
C PRO A 164 10.29 -19.33 12.93
N ALA A 165 9.90 -20.34 13.72
CA ALA A 165 9.78 -21.75 13.31
C ALA A 165 8.50 -22.09 12.53
N SER A 166 7.47 -21.23 12.56
CA SER A 166 6.19 -21.56 11.90
C SER A 166 5.30 -20.36 11.58
N ASP A 167 5.56 -19.17 12.15
CA ASP A 167 4.59 -18.09 12.22
C ASP A 167 5.29 -16.74 12.36
N ILE A 168 6.13 -16.33 11.41
CA ILE A 168 6.59 -14.92 11.39
C ILE A 168 5.34 -14.04 11.20
N PRO A 169 5.12 -13.01 12.02
CA PRO A 169 3.88 -12.26 12.18
C PRO A 169 3.76 -11.21 11.09
N TYR A 170 4.21 -11.51 9.88
CA TYR A 170 4.10 -10.56 8.81
C TYR A 170 2.61 -10.24 8.63
N ILE A 171 2.29 -8.95 8.53
CA ILE A 171 0.97 -8.55 8.08
C ILE A 171 0.93 -8.79 6.58
N ASP A 172 -0.05 -9.56 6.12
CA ASP A 172 -0.29 -9.75 4.70
C ASP A 172 -0.91 -8.48 4.12
N VAL A 173 -0.19 -7.83 3.19
CA VAL A 173 -0.64 -6.60 2.53
C VAL A 173 -0.51 -6.71 1.02
N GLU A 174 -1.42 -6.08 0.31
CA GLU A 174 -1.23 -5.68 -1.09
C GLU A 174 -0.43 -4.37 -1.10
N GLY A 175 0.49 -4.21 -2.05
CA GLY A 175 1.30 -3.00 -2.22
C GLY A 175 1.21 -2.45 -3.63
N TRP A 176 0.98 -1.14 -3.75
CA TRP A 176 1.07 -0.42 -5.03
C TRP A 176 2.31 0.48 -5.00
N PRO A 177 3.33 0.19 -5.84
CA PRO A 177 4.49 1.06 -5.96
C PRO A 177 4.09 2.28 -6.79
N LEU A 178 4.00 3.45 -6.15
CA LEU A 178 3.74 4.72 -6.84
C LEU A 178 5.03 5.55 -6.90
N PRO A 179 5.19 6.43 -7.90
CA PRO A 179 6.32 7.36 -7.93
C PRO A 179 6.40 8.27 -6.70
N SER A 180 5.27 8.53 -6.03
CA SER A 180 5.19 9.30 -4.77
C SER A 180 5.51 8.49 -3.50
N GLY A 181 5.80 7.19 -3.63
CA GLY A 181 5.99 6.25 -2.54
C GLY A 181 4.86 5.22 -2.44
N SER A 182 5.20 4.01 -1.97
CA SER A 182 4.27 2.88 -1.97
C SER A 182 3.15 3.04 -0.95
N ILE A 183 1.97 2.56 -1.32
CA ILE A 183 0.79 2.47 -0.46
C ILE A 183 0.45 1.00 -0.30
N PHE A 184 0.05 0.63 0.92
CA PHE A 184 -0.30 -0.74 1.25
C PHE A 184 -1.76 -0.85 1.67
N ARG A 185 -2.37 -2.02 1.48
CA ARG A 185 -3.70 -2.37 2.01
C ARG A 185 -3.64 -3.75 2.63
N VAL A 186 -4.23 -3.93 3.80
CA VAL A 186 -4.34 -5.25 4.42
C VAL A 186 -5.07 -6.23 3.48
N PHE A 187 -4.41 -7.35 3.16
CA PHE A 187 -4.87 -8.32 2.15
C PHE A 187 -5.71 -9.45 2.74
N PHE A 188 -5.20 -10.18 3.74
CA PHE A 188 -5.91 -11.26 4.41
C PHE A 188 -6.22 -10.94 5.87
N ASN A 189 -5.18 -10.76 6.69
CA ASN A 189 -5.25 -10.66 8.14
C ASN A 189 -4.50 -9.41 8.67
N GLY A 190 -4.68 -9.08 9.95
CA GLY A 190 -3.79 -8.14 10.64
C GLY A 190 -4.30 -6.71 10.84
N ASN A 191 -5.57 -6.40 10.53
CA ASN A 191 -6.15 -5.07 10.77
C ASN A 191 -5.96 -4.59 12.22
N HIS A 192 -6.22 -5.45 13.21
CA HIS A 192 -6.09 -5.12 14.64
C HIS A 192 -4.62 -4.91 15.05
N ARG A 193 -3.68 -5.71 14.54
CA ARG A 193 -2.24 -5.57 14.79
C ARG A 193 -1.71 -4.27 14.21
N VAL A 194 -1.99 -4.00 12.94
CA VAL A 194 -1.60 -2.77 12.27
C VAL A 194 -2.17 -1.56 13.01
N ALA A 195 -3.45 -1.58 13.34
CA ALA A 195 -4.10 -0.46 14.03
C ALA A 195 -3.52 -0.22 15.43
N ALA A 196 -3.24 -1.28 16.20
CA ALA A 196 -2.63 -1.16 17.52
C ALA A 196 -1.19 -0.62 17.43
N LEU A 197 -0.39 -1.15 16.51
CA LEU A 197 0.98 -0.72 16.27
C LEU A 197 1.04 0.72 15.74
N ALA A 198 0.10 1.11 14.87
CA ALA A 198 -0.05 2.49 14.41
C ALA A 198 -0.46 3.44 15.56
N ALA A 199 -1.36 3.02 16.47
CA ALA A 199 -1.74 3.80 17.65
C ALA A 199 -0.57 4.01 18.62
N LEU A 200 0.31 3.01 18.76
CA LEU A 200 1.57 3.12 19.51
C LEU A 200 2.61 3.99 18.78
N GLY A 201 2.39 4.31 17.51
CA GLY A 201 3.29 5.13 16.70
C GLY A 201 4.59 4.41 16.31
N VAL A 202 4.59 3.07 16.26
CA VAL A 202 5.81 2.32 15.97
C VAL A 202 6.38 2.70 14.59
N PRO A 203 7.72 2.74 14.43
CA PRO A 203 8.36 3.24 13.22
C PRO A 203 8.21 2.29 12.02
N CYS A 204 8.14 0.99 12.28
CA CYS A 204 8.09 -0.04 11.25
C CYS A 204 7.29 -1.26 11.74
N VAL A 205 6.74 -2.01 10.79
CA VAL A 205 6.18 -3.34 11.01
C VAL A 205 6.66 -4.28 9.92
N LEU A 206 6.82 -5.55 10.27
CA LEU A 206 7.15 -6.58 9.31
C LEU A 206 5.89 -6.96 8.53
N ALA A 207 5.97 -6.97 7.21
CA ALA A 207 4.85 -7.30 6.34
C ALA A 207 5.30 -8.19 5.18
N ARG A 208 4.38 -9.03 4.71
CA ARG A 208 4.52 -9.77 3.47
C ARG A 208 3.69 -9.02 2.46
N ILE A 209 4.38 -8.42 1.51
CA ILE A 209 3.81 -7.56 0.49
C ILE A 209 3.56 -8.41 -0.75
N HIS A 210 2.32 -8.41 -1.19
CA HIS A 210 1.94 -8.81 -2.54
C HIS A 210 1.94 -7.56 -3.43
N TRP A 211 2.92 -7.44 -4.32
CA TRP A 211 3.04 -6.24 -5.14
C TRP A 211 2.05 -6.25 -6.32
N CYS A 212 1.13 -5.29 -6.33
CA CYS A 212 0.21 -5.04 -7.43
C CYS A 212 0.91 -4.15 -8.48
N ARG A 213 1.59 -4.78 -9.44
CA ARG A 213 2.35 -4.09 -10.52
C ARG A 213 1.59 -3.97 -11.84
N GLY A 214 0.37 -4.48 -11.88
CA GLY A 214 -0.46 -4.50 -13.06
C GLY A 214 -0.08 -5.60 -14.07
N PRO A 215 -0.60 -5.52 -15.31
CA PRO A 215 -1.41 -4.39 -15.77
C PRO A 215 -2.80 -4.36 -15.09
N PHE A 216 -3.43 -3.19 -15.07
CA PHE A 216 -4.62 -2.94 -14.24
C PHE A 216 -5.91 -2.93 -15.05
N GLU A 217 -7.03 -3.10 -14.37
CA GLU A 217 -8.35 -2.84 -14.94
C GLU A 217 -8.76 -1.38 -14.70
N ALA A 218 -9.21 -0.70 -15.75
CA ALA A 218 -9.89 0.59 -15.61
C ALA A 218 -11.41 0.35 -15.45
N PRO A 219 -12.05 0.88 -14.39
CA PRO A 219 -13.48 0.64 -14.15
C PRO A 219 -14.37 1.02 -15.34
N TYR A 220 -15.46 0.28 -15.58
CA TYR A 220 -16.47 0.67 -16.57
C TYR A 220 -17.02 2.08 -16.30
N ALA A 221 -17.39 2.80 -17.38
CA ALA A 221 -18.05 4.08 -17.23
C ALA A 221 -19.47 3.86 -16.69
N GLU A 222 -20.02 4.87 -16.01
CA GLU A 222 -21.34 4.76 -15.35
C GLU A 222 -22.50 4.71 -16.35
N SER A 223 -22.26 5.07 -17.62
CA SER A 223 -23.27 5.08 -18.68
C SER A 223 -22.73 4.57 -20.02
N ILE A 224 -23.60 3.91 -20.78
CA ILE A 224 -23.29 3.45 -22.15
C ILE A 224 -23.03 4.63 -23.10
N GLU A 225 -23.61 5.80 -22.83
CA GLU A 225 -23.37 7.03 -23.61
C GLU A 225 -21.95 7.55 -23.40
N ASP A 226 -21.42 7.47 -22.17
CA ASP A 226 -20.02 7.77 -21.90
C ASP A 226 -19.06 6.83 -22.64
N GLU A 227 -19.46 5.56 -22.80
CA GLU A 227 -18.67 4.55 -23.51
C GLU A 227 -18.73 4.70 -25.04
N LYS A 228 -19.92 4.97 -25.60
CA LYS A 228 -20.16 4.93 -27.05
C LYS A 228 -19.92 6.24 -27.78
N VAL A 229 -20.09 7.38 -27.11
CA VAL A 229 -20.09 8.71 -27.77
C VAL A 229 -18.81 9.51 -27.45
N GLY A 230 -17.90 8.97 -26.64
CA GLY A 230 -16.76 9.72 -26.14
C GLY A 230 -17.20 10.71 -25.07
N GLY A 231 -17.90 10.21 -24.04
CA GLY A 231 -18.33 11.04 -22.93
C GLY A 231 -17.21 11.35 -21.96
N ARG A 232 -17.58 11.78 -20.76
CA ARG A 232 -16.68 12.45 -19.81
C ARG A 232 -15.50 11.56 -19.40
N ILE A 233 -15.78 10.33 -19.01
CA ILE A 233 -14.75 9.36 -18.58
C ILE A 233 -13.85 8.95 -19.76
N HIS A 234 -14.43 8.75 -20.95
CA HIS A 234 -13.65 8.41 -22.14
C HIS A 234 -12.64 9.52 -22.47
N ASN A 235 -13.08 10.77 -22.49
CA ASN A 235 -12.21 11.92 -22.78
C ASN A 235 -11.12 12.07 -21.71
N TYR A 236 -11.46 11.88 -20.44
CA TYR A 236 -10.47 11.88 -19.36
C TYR A 236 -9.41 10.79 -19.56
N ARG A 237 -9.80 9.56 -19.87
CA ARG A 237 -8.84 8.47 -20.12
C ARG A 237 -8.03 8.69 -21.40
N ARG A 238 -8.64 9.33 -22.41
CA ARG A 238 -7.93 9.77 -23.61
C ARG A 238 -6.86 10.81 -23.27
N LEU A 239 -7.15 11.75 -22.37
CA LEU A 239 -6.16 12.70 -21.83
C LEU A 239 -5.01 11.95 -21.13
N LEU A 240 -5.32 11.05 -20.20
CA LEU A 240 -4.30 10.23 -19.52
C LEU A 240 -3.44 9.45 -20.52
N HIS A 241 -4.05 8.90 -21.57
CA HIS A 241 -3.35 8.18 -22.61
C HIS A 241 -2.41 9.06 -23.43
N THR A 242 -2.94 10.17 -23.94
CA THR A 242 -2.21 11.08 -24.82
C THR A 242 -0.97 11.65 -24.14
N PHE A 243 -1.04 11.92 -22.84
CA PHE A 243 0.07 12.51 -22.07
C PHE A 243 0.87 11.46 -21.27
N GLY A 244 0.79 10.18 -21.65
CA GLY A 244 1.65 9.14 -21.10
C GLY A 244 1.40 8.79 -19.62
N VAL A 245 0.26 9.16 -19.04
CA VAL A 245 -0.10 8.77 -17.67
C VAL A 245 -0.54 7.31 -17.61
N ALA A 246 -1.27 6.84 -18.63
CA ALA A 246 -1.74 5.46 -18.72
C ALA A 246 -1.79 4.95 -20.17
N GLY A 247 -1.21 3.78 -20.43
CA GLY A 247 -1.30 3.07 -21.69
C GLY A 247 -2.56 2.21 -21.75
N PHE A 248 -3.49 2.52 -22.65
CA PHE A 248 -4.68 1.72 -22.91
C PHE A 248 -4.51 0.96 -24.23
N ALA A 249 -4.65 -0.37 -24.19
CA ALA A 249 -4.42 -1.22 -25.36
C ALA A 249 -5.48 -1.01 -26.46
N HIS A 250 -6.73 -0.74 -26.09
CA HIS A 250 -7.82 -0.53 -27.04
C HIS A 250 -8.39 0.89 -26.94
N LEU A 251 -7.98 1.76 -27.86
CA LEU A 251 -8.39 3.17 -27.86
C LEU A 251 -9.89 3.41 -28.05
N GLY A 252 -10.60 2.47 -28.67
CA GLY A 252 -12.06 2.51 -28.80
C GLY A 252 -12.81 1.99 -27.57
N ALA A 253 -12.09 1.48 -26.56
CA ALA A 253 -12.64 0.84 -25.37
C ALA A 253 -11.71 1.12 -24.18
N LEU A 254 -11.57 2.39 -23.82
CA LEU A 254 -10.71 2.87 -22.72
C LEU A 254 -11.18 2.43 -21.31
N ASN A 255 -12.07 1.43 -21.25
CA ASN A 255 -12.62 0.81 -20.04
C ASN A 255 -12.28 -0.68 -20.05
N CYS A 256 -11.06 -1.01 -20.47
CA CYS A 256 -10.62 -2.38 -20.67
C CYS A 256 -9.58 -2.82 -19.62
N PHE A 257 -9.29 -4.11 -19.65
CA PHE A 257 -8.17 -4.71 -18.95
C PHE A 257 -6.82 -4.27 -19.55
N ASP A 258 -5.75 -4.65 -18.86
CA ASP A 258 -4.36 -4.50 -19.29
C ASP A 258 -3.87 -3.04 -19.43
N VAL A 259 -4.38 -2.15 -18.58
CA VAL A 259 -3.93 -0.75 -18.51
C VAL A 259 -2.54 -0.67 -17.87
N GLN A 260 -1.58 -0.12 -18.60
CA GLN A 260 -0.19 0.07 -18.15
C GLN A 260 -0.05 1.44 -17.52
N THR A 261 0.29 1.54 -16.23
CA THR A 261 0.47 2.84 -15.57
C THR A 261 1.25 2.70 -14.25
N ASP A 262 2.10 3.67 -13.96
CA ASP A 262 2.71 3.86 -12.63
C ASP A 262 1.77 4.61 -11.66
N TRP A 263 0.63 5.10 -12.17
CA TRP A 263 -0.39 5.85 -11.42
C TRP A 263 -1.77 5.16 -11.45
N PRO A 264 -1.88 3.89 -11.02
CA PRO A 264 -3.13 3.12 -11.04
C PRO A 264 -4.29 3.80 -10.30
N ILE A 265 -3.98 4.62 -9.30
CA ILE A 265 -4.97 5.36 -8.49
C ILE A 265 -5.73 6.43 -9.28
N LEU A 266 -5.27 6.81 -10.48
CA LEU A 266 -5.86 7.87 -11.31
C LEU A 266 -6.87 7.35 -12.35
N LEU A 267 -7.05 6.03 -12.48
CA LEU A 267 -7.80 5.42 -13.59
C LEU A 267 -9.33 5.63 -13.55
N LYS A 268 -9.89 5.98 -12.38
CA LYS A 268 -11.35 5.97 -12.19
C LYS A 268 -12.07 7.14 -12.87
N SER A 269 -11.97 8.35 -12.32
CA SER A 269 -12.59 9.59 -12.84
C SER A 269 -11.74 10.80 -12.43
N PRO A 270 -11.94 11.99 -13.01
CA PRO A 270 -11.25 13.22 -12.58
C PRO A 270 -11.38 13.50 -11.07
N GLU A 271 -12.58 13.45 -10.50
CA GLU A 271 -12.79 13.69 -9.07
C GLU A 271 -12.11 12.61 -8.22
N SER A 272 -12.23 11.35 -8.64
CA SER A 272 -11.61 10.24 -7.94
C SER A 272 -10.10 10.33 -8.01
N ALA A 273 -9.52 10.77 -9.13
CA ALA A 273 -8.09 10.93 -9.32
C ALA A 273 -7.54 12.01 -8.37
N ILE A 274 -8.21 13.15 -8.26
CA ILE A 274 -7.83 14.23 -7.34
C ILE A 274 -7.90 13.75 -5.88
N LYS A 275 -9.02 13.12 -5.51
CA LYS A 275 -9.21 12.55 -4.16
C LYS A 275 -8.15 11.50 -3.85
N SER A 276 -7.85 10.62 -4.80
CA SER A 276 -6.92 9.51 -4.60
C SER A 276 -5.48 9.97 -4.54
N LEU A 277 -5.08 10.89 -5.41
CA LEU A 277 -3.75 11.48 -5.37
C LEU A 277 -3.53 12.27 -4.08
N SER A 278 -4.52 13.07 -3.67
CA SER A 278 -4.44 13.80 -2.41
C SER A 278 -4.41 12.87 -1.20
N ALA A 279 -5.15 11.75 -1.24
CA ALA A 279 -5.10 10.73 -0.19
C ALA A 279 -3.73 10.02 -0.16
N ALA A 280 -3.19 9.65 -1.32
CA ALA A 280 -1.87 9.06 -1.47
C ALA A 280 -0.78 9.96 -0.87
N GLU A 281 -0.76 11.25 -1.23
CA GLU A 281 0.19 12.23 -0.72
C GLU A 281 0.11 12.44 0.80
N ARG A 282 -1.11 12.41 1.37
CA ARG A 282 -1.30 12.44 2.84
C ARG A 282 -0.76 11.19 3.51
N ILE A 283 -0.97 10.01 2.91
CA ILE A 283 -0.49 8.72 3.43
C ILE A 283 1.04 8.63 3.37
N THR A 284 1.65 9.06 2.26
CA THR A 284 3.10 9.06 2.10
C THR A 284 3.78 10.21 2.84
N GLY A 285 3.01 11.21 3.29
CA GLY A 285 3.48 12.38 4.02
C GLY A 285 4.21 13.41 3.13
N ARG A 286 4.07 13.32 1.81
CA ARG A 286 4.76 14.18 0.84
C ARG A 286 3.85 14.48 -0.35
N LYS A 287 3.74 15.75 -0.73
CA LYS A 287 3.08 16.16 -1.98
C LYS A 287 3.99 15.81 -3.16
N TYR A 288 3.44 15.21 -4.21
CA TYR A 288 4.18 14.98 -5.44
C TYR A 288 4.37 16.32 -6.16
N THR A 289 5.58 16.64 -6.60
CA THR A 289 5.88 17.92 -7.25
C THR A 289 6.35 17.76 -8.71
N GLY A 290 6.46 16.52 -9.19
CA GLY A 290 6.87 16.21 -10.56
C GLY A 290 5.71 16.24 -11.56
N LEU A 291 6.00 15.80 -12.78
CA LEU A 291 5.01 15.55 -13.82
C LEU A 291 4.36 14.17 -13.61
N ILE A 292 3.06 14.10 -13.80
CA ILE A 292 2.29 12.85 -13.87
C ILE A 292 2.14 12.55 -15.34
N GLY A 293 2.94 11.61 -15.86
CA GLY A 293 3.20 11.53 -17.30
C GLY A 293 3.83 12.84 -17.77
N GLU A 294 3.19 13.50 -18.73
CA GLU A 294 3.56 14.85 -19.18
C GLU A 294 2.66 15.96 -18.58
N LEU A 295 1.72 15.60 -17.71
CA LEU A 295 0.80 16.55 -17.09
C LEU A 295 1.38 17.11 -15.78
N PRO A 296 1.30 18.42 -15.52
CA PRO A 296 1.72 18.97 -14.24
C PRO A 296 0.76 18.51 -13.13
N ARG A 297 1.31 18.24 -11.93
CA ARG A 297 0.54 17.85 -10.74
C ARG A 297 -0.65 18.78 -10.47
N ASP A 298 -0.49 20.08 -10.71
CA ASP A 298 -1.51 21.09 -10.38
C ASP A 298 -2.80 20.94 -11.20
N TRP A 299 -2.77 20.24 -12.35
CA TRP A 299 -4.00 19.89 -13.07
C TRP A 299 -4.90 18.97 -12.24
N PHE A 300 -4.32 18.14 -11.37
CA PHE A 300 -5.03 17.24 -10.47
C PHE A 300 -5.43 17.94 -9.16
N THR A 301 -5.90 19.18 -9.25
CA THR A 301 -6.48 19.94 -8.12
C THR A 301 -7.94 20.33 -8.35
N ASP A 302 -8.37 20.43 -9.61
CA ASP A 302 -9.72 20.79 -10.02
C ASP A 302 -10.24 19.80 -11.07
N ALA A 303 -11.35 19.12 -10.75
CA ALA A 303 -11.95 18.12 -11.62
C ALA A 303 -12.52 18.75 -12.89
N GLU A 304 -13.14 19.93 -12.76
CA GLU A 304 -13.72 20.62 -13.92
C GLU A 304 -12.64 21.08 -14.89
N PHE A 305 -11.48 21.48 -14.37
CA PHE A 305 -10.34 21.79 -15.21
C PHE A 305 -9.89 20.57 -16.02
N LEU A 306 -9.75 19.40 -15.39
CA LEU A 306 -9.40 18.15 -16.08
C LEU A 306 -10.46 17.79 -17.14
N ASP A 307 -11.74 17.96 -16.84
CA ASP A 307 -12.83 17.71 -17.80
C ASP A 307 -12.76 18.63 -19.00
N ARG A 308 -12.57 19.94 -18.78
CA ARG A 308 -12.44 20.92 -19.86
C ARG A 308 -11.21 20.63 -20.73
N ALA A 309 -10.08 20.29 -20.11
CA ALA A 309 -8.87 19.92 -20.82
C ALA A 309 -9.06 18.66 -21.67
N ALA A 310 -9.71 17.64 -21.11
CA ALA A 310 -10.04 16.39 -21.78
C ALA A 310 -11.01 16.61 -22.97
N ALA A 311 -12.07 17.38 -22.77
CA ALA A 311 -13.03 17.71 -23.83
C ALA A 311 -12.38 18.52 -24.97
N ARG A 312 -11.51 19.48 -24.63
CA ARG A 312 -10.75 20.25 -25.62
C ARG A 312 -9.82 19.35 -26.44
N LEU A 313 -9.11 18.42 -25.81
CA LEU A 313 -8.28 17.45 -26.50
C LEU A 313 -9.11 16.58 -27.45
N ALA A 314 -10.25 16.07 -26.99
CA ALA A 314 -11.14 15.24 -27.81
C ALA A 314 -11.63 15.98 -29.06
N ALA A 315 -12.00 17.26 -28.93
CA ALA A 315 -12.39 18.11 -30.05
C ALA A 315 -11.22 18.30 -31.04
N GLN A 316 -10.01 18.57 -30.54
CA GLN A 316 -8.81 18.73 -31.37
C GLN A 316 -8.45 17.46 -32.14
N LEU A 317 -8.51 16.29 -31.48
CA LEU A 317 -8.23 15.01 -32.13
C LEU A 317 -9.27 14.65 -33.19
N THR A 318 -10.54 15.01 -32.95
CA THR A 318 -11.62 14.85 -33.94
C THR A 318 -11.39 15.73 -35.16
N ASP A 319 -11.03 17.00 -34.95
CA ASP A 319 -10.68 17.92 -36.05
C ASP A 319 -9.49 17.40 -36.88
N ILE A 320 -8.42 16.94 -36.22
CA ILE A 320 -7.25 16.35 -36.91
C ILE A 320 -7.65 15.14 -37.77
N ARG A 321 -8.53 14.27 -37.28
CA ARG A 321 -9.03 13.11 -38.04
C ARG A 321 -9.92 13.50 -39.22
N ALA A 322 -10.66 14.60 -39.09
CA ALA A 322 -11.56 15.09 -40.14
C ALA A 322 -10.83 15.85 -41.24
N ARG A 323 -9.58 16.28 -41.01
CA ARG A 323 -8.77 16.96 -42.03
C ARG A 323 -8.45 15.99 -43.19
N PRO A 324 -8.68 16.40 -44.45
CA PRO A 324 -8.28 15.60 -45.58
C PRO A 324 -6.76 15.44 -45.60
N VAL A 325 -6.29 14.20 -45.60
CA VAL A 325 -4.88 13.91 -45.87
C VAL A 325 -4.64 14.32 -47.32
N GLN A 326 -3.81 15.36 -47.54
CA GLN A 326 -3.43 15.69 -48.91
C GLN A 326 -2.73 14.47 -49.52
N PRO A 327 -3.14 14.01 -50.70
CA PRO A 327 -2.40 12.96 -51.39
C PRO A 327 -0.99 13.49 -51.62
N HIS A 328 0.00 12.78 -51.07
CA HIS A 328 1.38 12.96 -51.47
C HIS A 328 1.48 12.54 -52.94
N TYR A 329 1.55 13.52 -53.84
CA TYR A 329 1.90 13.32 -55.24
C TYR A 329 3.41 13.25 -55.42
#